data_AF-A0A2N9YGV9-F1
#
_entry.id   AF-A0A2N9YGV9-F1
#
_cell.length_a   1.000
_cell.length_b   1.000
_cell.length_c   1.000
_cell.angle_alpha   90.00
_cell.angle_beta   90.00
_cell.angle_gamma   90.00
#
_symmetry.space_group_name_H-M   'P 1'
#
loop_
_entity.id
_entity.type
_entity.pdbx_description
1 polymer ?
#
loop_
_entity_poly.entity_id
_entity_poly.type
_entity_poly.pdbx_seq_one_letter_code
_entity_poly.pdbx_strand_id
1 'polypeptide(L)'
;MQFKWLYLILFALTGCAEYTAFGDCAHRVHTSECTSTQRQQRDADLVATSYAAADELLQYHTNNVQPNKCLLVTTIADINNLHNSTPLGRLIGEQLSVRFTQKGYFVREVKLQDPLALISAEGEFALARDVQTICTNGQGNVVTGTYAVGENMVFITLKLLSFRDSQVLAAHAYSLPLGENTMRLLKEPSWW
;
A
#
# COMPACT_ATOMS: atom_id res chain seq x y z
N MET A 1 26.00 70.67 -40.61
CA MET A 1 25.54 70.08 -41.89
C MET A 1 25.09 68.66 -41.57
N GLN A 2 23.86 68.35 -41.12
CA GLN A 2 22.54 68.48 -41.74
C GLN A 2 22.46 67.88 -43.16
N PHE A 3 22.08 66.60 -43.27
CA PHE A 3 21.25 66.13 -44.37
C PHE A 3 20.41 64.91 -43.93
N LYS A 4 19.09 65.12 -43.91
CA LYS A 4 18.05 64.11 -43.76
C LYS A 4 18.01 63.22 -45.00
N TRP A 5 17.80 61.91 -44.83
CA TRP A 5 17.01 61.17 -45.80
C TRP A 5 16.11 60.14 -45.10
N LEU A 6 14.81 60.38 -45.21
CA LEU A 6 13.75 59.41 -44.96
C LEU A 6 13.94 58.24 -45.91
N TYR A 7 13.96 57.01 -45.40
CA TYR A 7 13.37 55.89 -46.13
C TYR A 7 12.50 55.06 -45.18
N LEU A 8 11.21 55.18 -45.45
CA LEU A 8 10.12 54.36 -44.99
C LEU A 8 10.25 53.01 -45.72
N ILE A 9 10.59 51.94 -45.00
CA ILE A 9 10.40 50.57 -45.49
C ILE A 9 9.46 49.88 -44.50
N LEU A 10 8.17 49.91 -44.85
CA LEU A 10 7.20 48.92 -44.41
C LEU A 10 7.61 47.59 -45.08
N PHE A 11 8.06 46.62 -44.30
CA PHE A 11 8.04 45.22 -44.73
C PHE A 11 7.07 44.45 -43.87
N ALA A 12 6.12 43.83 -44.57
CA ALA A 12 4.96 43.16 -44.04
C ALA A 12 5.33 41.91 -43.21
N LEU A 13 4.52 41.69 -42.19
CA LEU A 13 4.15 40.43 -41.56
C LEU A 13 4.60 39.16 -42.32
N THR A 14 5.52 38.43 -41.71
CA THR A 14 5.45 36.97 -41.68
C THR A 14 5.61 36.54 -40.24
N GLY A 15 4.47 36.26 -39.59
CA GLY A 15 4.45 35.68 -38.26
C GLY A 15 5.03 34.26 -38.31
N CYS A 16 6.06 34.03 -37.52
CA CYS A 16 6.32 32.69 -37.01
C CYS A 16 5.46 32.55 -35.75
N ALA A 17 4.24 32.04 -35.92
CA ALA A 17 3.58 31.38 -34.80
C ALA A 17 4.39 30.12 -34.51
N GLU A 18 5.27 30.18 -33.51
CA GLU A 18 5.78 28.97 -32.87
C GLU A 18 4.58 28.29 -32.23
N TYR A 19 3.99 27.35 -32.97
CA TYR A 19 3.14 26.33 -32.38
C TYR A 19 4.04 25.51 -31.46
N THR A 20 4.16 25.92 -30.19
CA THR A 20 4.62 25.02 -29.14
C THR A 20 3.58 23.91 -29.07
N ALA A 21 3.88 22.80 -29.74
CA ALA A 21 3.09 21.59 -29.65
C ALA A 21 3.03 21.18 -28.18
N PHE A 22 1.85 21.33 -27.58
CA PHE A 22 1.52 20.73 -26.29
C PHE A 22 1.52 19.22 -26.49
N GLY A 23 2.59 18.56 -26.05
CA GLY A 23 2.68 17.11 -25.98
C GLY A 23 4.11 16.69 -25.68
N ASP A 24 4.31 15.95 -24.60
CA ASP A 24 5.58 15.33 -24.19
C ASP A 24 6.00 14.21 -25.17
N CYS A 25 6.15 14.54 -26.45
CA CYS A 25 6.52 13.62 -27.51
C CYS A 25 7.79 14.14 -28.19
N ALA A 26 8.95 13.61 -27.79
CA ALA A 26 10.18 13.78 -28.58
C ALA A 26 10.07 12.95 -29.87
N HIS A 27 9.68 13.58 -30.97
CA HIS A 27 9.46 12.93 -32.26
C HIS A 27 10.80 12.44 -32.84
N ARG A 28 11.07 11.13 -32.82
CA ARG A 28 12.19 10.55 -33.61
C ARG A 28 11.77 10.48 -35.08
N VAL A 29 12.29 11.41 -35.89
CA VAL A 29 11.97 11.60 -37.32
C VAL A 29 12.21 10.35 -38.18
N HIS A 30 12.95 9.36 -37.70
CA HIS A 30 13.43 8.25 -38.54
C HIS A 30 12.67 6.92 -38.42
N THR A 31 11.85 6.70 -37.40
CA THR A 31 11.19 5.39 -37.18
C THR A 31 9.66 5.43 -37.08
N SER A 32 9.04 6.62 -37.07
CA SER A 32 7.58 6.78 -36.86
C SER A 32 7.04 6.09 -35.59
N GLU A 33 7.92 5.74 -34.65
CA GLU A 33 7.54 5.12 -33.38
C GLU A 33 7.26 6.20 -32.33
N CYS A 34 6.00 6.31 -31.91
CA CYS A 34 5.63 7.08 -30.72
C CYS A 34 5.87 6.23 -29.48
N THR A 35 7.09 6.24 -28.94
CA THR A 35 7.31 5.73 -27.58
C THR A 35 6.86 6.80 -26.61
N SER A 36 5.62 6.73 -26.15
CA SER A 36 5.19 7.54 -25.00
C SER A 36 6.10 7.20 -23.83
N THR A 37 6.79 8.18 -23.28
CA THR A 37 7.49 8.05 -21.99
C THR A 37 6.41 8.00 -20.90
N GLN A 38 5.64 6.91 -20.85
CA GLN A 38 4.84 6.61 -19.67
C GLN A 38 5.82 6.61 -18.52
N ARG A 39 5.72 7.60 -17.62
CA ARG A 39 6.49 7.58 -16.37
C ARG A 39 6.04 6.35 -15.61
N GLN A 40 6.76 5.26 -15.81
CA GLN A 40 6.49 4.02 -15.14
C GLN A 40 6.56 4.28 -13.64
N GLN A 41 5.44 4.08 -12.96
CA GLN A 41 5.34 4.44 -11.56
C GLN A 41 6.31 3.55 -10.77
N ARG A 42 7.17 4.16 -9.95
CA ARG A 42 8.16 3.41 -9.16
C ARG A 42 7.49 2.79 -7.95
N ASP A 43 7.85 1.55 -7.64
CA ASP A 43 7.44 0.89 -6.40
C ASP A 43 7.95 1.65 -5.18
N ALA A 44 7.19 1.56 -4.09
CA ALA A 44 7.69 1.94 -2.77
C ALA A 44 8.56 0.82 -2.18
N ASP A 45 9.38 1.16 -1.19
CA ASP A 45 10.03 0.16 -0.35
C ASP A 45 8.99 -0.49 0.57
N LEU A 46 8.52 -1.69 0.17
CA LEU A 46 7.49 -2.44 0.88
C LEU A 46 7.92 -2.80 2.31
N VAL A 47 9.20 -3.12 2.52
CA VAL A 47 9.70 -3.51 3.85
C VAL A 47 9.69 -2.30 4.77
N ALA A 48 10.27 -1.18 4.32
CA ALA A 48 10.33 0.04 5.11
C ALA A 48 8.93 0.58 5.45
N THR A 49 8.02 0.57 4.47
CA THR A 49 6.64 1.03 4.67
C THR A 49 5.86 0.14 5.63
N SER A 50 5.96 -1.19 5.50
CA SER A 50 5.34 -2.12 6.45
C SER A 50 5.91 -1.98 7.86
N TYR A 51 7.23 -1.77 7.99
CA TYR A 51 7.86 -1.57 9.30
C TYR A 51 7.44 -0.26 9.96
N ALA A 52 7.34 0.82 9.18
CA ALA A 52 6.81 2.09 9.67
C ALA A 52 5.37 1.93 10.15
N ALA A 53 4.53 1.24 9.37
CA ALA A 53 3.14 0.97 9.76
C ALA A 53 3.01 0.15 11.05
N ALA A 54 3.87 -0.85 11.25
CA ALA A 54 3.94 -1.58 12.53
C ALA A 54 4.35 -0.66 13.68
N ASP A 55 5.37 0.18 13.49
CA ASP A 55 5.83 1.11 14.52
C ASP A 55 4.71 2.13 14.88
N GLU A 56 3.92 2.60 13.91
CA GLU A 56 2.75 3.45 14.13
C GLU A 56 1.65 2.76 14.94
N LEU A 57 1.35 1.49 14.65
CA LEU A 57 0.39 0.71 15.46
C LEU A 57 0.87 0.54 16.92
N LEU A 58 2.19 0.49 17.14
CA LEU A 58 2.76 0.41 18.48
C LEU A 58 2.85 1.78 19.18
N GLN A 59 2.94 2.91 18.46
CA GLN A 59 3.12 4.23 19.07
C GLN A 59 1.95 4.64 19.99
N TYR A 60 0.74 4.16 19.75
CA TYR A 60 -0.43 4.43 20.61
C TYR A 60 -0.42 3.65 21.95
N HIS A 61 0.76 3.20 22.38
CA HIS A 61 1.06 2.57 23.68
C HIS A 61 0.87 3.51 24.87
N THR A 62 -0.38 3.83 25.21
CA THR A 62 -0.64 4.48 26.50
C THR A 62 -1.11 3.55 27.60
N ASN A 63 -1.34 2.24 27.39
CA ASN A 63 -1.44 1.18 28.44
C ASN A 63 -1.98 -0.19 27.93
N ASN A 64 -2.46 -0.29 26.68
CA ASN A 64 -3.37 -1.38 26.29
C ASN A 64 -2.72 -2.63 25.69
N VAL A 65 -1.50 -2.51 25.15
CA VAL A 65 -0.78 -3.59 24.50
C VAL A 65 0.46 -3.82 25.34
N GLN A 66 0.73 -5.07 25.72
CA GLN A 66 1.90 -5.40 26.54
C GLN A 66 2.75 -6.39 25.74
N PRO A 67 4.09 -6.19 25.65
CA PRO A 67 4.96 -7.06 24.85
C PRO A 67 4.90 -8.55 25.24
N ASN A 68 4.53 -8.85 26.49
CA ASN A 68 4.38 -10.21 27.02
C ASN A 68 3.03 -10.87 26.70
N LYS A 69 2.08 -10.15 26.10
CA LYS A 69 0.79 -10.70 25.68
C LYS A 69 0.87 -11.22 24.26
N CYS A 70 0.09 -12.26 23.99
CA CYS A 70 -0.03 -12.85 22.66
C CYS A 70 -0.44 -11.81 21.62
N LEU A 71 0.31 -11.71 20.53
CA LEU A 71 -0.02 -10.89 19.37
C LEU A 71 -0.23 -11.80 18.16
N LEU A 72 -1.41 -11.72 17.55
CA LEU A 72 -1.70 -12.39 16.30
C LEU A 72 -1.65 -11.38 15.17
N VAL A 73 -1.10 -11.77 14.03
CA VAL A 73 -1.11 -10.96 12.82
C VAL A 73 -1.79 -11.76 11.73
N THR A 74 -2.88 -11.23 11.18
CA THR A 74 -3.60 -11.87 10.09
C THR A 74 -2.98 -11.51 8.75
N THR A 75 -3.36 -12.25 7.71
CA THR A 75 -3.20 -11.76 6.34
C THR A 75 -4.05 -10.51 6.14
N ILE A 76 -3.59 -9.60 5.29
CA ILE A 76 -4.34 -8.40 4.92
C ILE A 76 -5.28 -8.76 3.77
N ALA A 77 -6.58 -8.59 3.97
CA ALA A 77 -7.61 -9.07 3.05
C ALA A 77 -8.01 -8.02 2.01
N ASP A 78 -8.62 -8.43 0.89
CA ASP A 78 -9.28 -7.50 -0.03
C ASP A 78 -10.49 -6.88 0.67
N ILE A 79 -10.64 -5.55 0.63
CA ILE A 79 -11.80 -4.86 1.21
C ILE A 79 -13.14 -5.31 0.58
N ASN A 80 -13.13 -5.76 -0.68
CA ASN A 80 -14.32 -6.23 -1.39
C ASN A 80 -14.59 -7.73 -1.15
N ASN A 81 -13.61 -8.48 -0.67
CA ASN A 81 -13.75 -9.88 -0.34
C ASN A 81 -12.81 -10.27 0.80
N LEU A 82 -13.34 -10.24 2.03
CA LEU A 82 -12.56 -10.49 3.24
C LEU A 82 -12.01 -11.92 3.33
N HIS A 83 -12.55 -12.85 2.53
CA HIS A 83 -12.03 -14.22 2.44
C HIS A 83 -10.84 -14.37 1.50
N ASN A 84 -10.49 -13.33 0.74
CA ASN A 84 -9.38 -13.36 -0.19
C ASN A 84 -8.24 -12.43 0.23
N SER A 85 -7.02 -12.84 -0.07
CA SER A 85 -5.81 -12.03 0.09
C SER A 85 -4.84 -12.35 -1.05
N THR A 86 -4.18 -11.31 -1.57
CA THR A 86 -3.16 -11.43 -2.62
C THR A 86 -1.78 -11.72 -2.02
N PRO A 87 -0.79 -12.13 -2.82
CA PRO A 87 0.61 -12.16 -2.38
C PRO A 87 1.07 -10.87 -1.69
N LEU A 88 0.60 -9.70 -2.15
CA LEU A 88 0.87 -8.42 -1.50
C LEU A 88 0.34 -8.39 -0.06
N GLY A 89 -0.94 -8.72 0.14
CA GLY A 89 -1.57 -8.71 1.46
C GLY A 89 -0.92 -9.70 2.43
N ARG A 90 -0.51 -10.88 1.94
CA ARG A 90 0.24 -11.87 2.73
C ARG A 90 1.65 -11.38 3.08
N LEU A 91 2.35 -10.75 2.14
CA LEU A 91 3.68 -10.20 2.36
C LEU A 91 3.68 -9.10 3.41
N ILE A 92 2.71 -8.19 3.37
CA ILE A 92 2.57 -7.13 4.36
C ILE A 92 2.35 -7.73 5.75
N GLY A 93 1.43 -8.69 5.91
CA GLY A 93 1.20 -9.38 7.17
C GLY A 93 2.47 -10.05 7.73
N GLU A 94 3.28 -10.65 6.86
CA GLU A 94 4.57 -11.22 7.24
C GLU A 94 5.56 -10.15 7.74
N GLN A 95 5.71 -9.05 6.98
CA GLN A 95 6.62 -7.95 7.34
C GLN A 95 6.22 -7.27 8.65
N LEU A 96 4.92 -7.11 8.91
CA LEU A 96 4.39 -6.65 10.19
C LEU A 96 4.81 -7.60 11.33
N SER A 97 4.61 -8.90 11.14
CA SER A 97 4.99 -9.95 12.12
C SER A 97 6.48 -9.90 12.46
N VAL A 98 7.33 -9.76 11.44
CA VAL A 98 8.78 -9.58 11.61
C VAL A 98 9.08 -8.35 12.44
N ARG A 99 8.46 -7.20 12.12
CA ARG A 99 8.73 -5.94 12.83
C ARG A 99 8.26 -5.99 14.29
N PHE A 100 7.07 -6.53 14.56
CA PHE A 100 6.59 -6.70 15.92
C PHE A 100 7.51 -7.61 16.75
N THR A 101 8.01 -8.70 16.16
CA THR A 101 8.98 -9.59 16.81
C THR A 101 10.28 -8.86 17.13
N GLN A 102 10.81 -8.05 16.20
CA GLN A 102 11.99 -7.21 16.44
C GLN A 102 11.78 -6.18 17.57
N LYS A 103 10.54 -5.75 17.81
CA LYS A 103 10.16 -4.84 18.89
C LYS A 103 9.87 -5.55 20.22
N GLY A 104 10.05 -6.88 20.29
CA GLY A 104 9.92 -7.67 21.50
C GLY A 104 8.50 -8.15 21.81
N TYR A 105 7.56 -8.08 20.85
CA TYR A 105 6.21 -8.63 21.02
C TYR A 105 6.20 -10.13 20.78
N PHE A 106 5.37 -10.83 21.55
CA PHE A 106 5.18 -12.26 21.40
C PHE A 106 4.20 -12.58 20.26
N VAL A 107 4.71 -12.57 19.03
CA VAL A 107 3.94 -12.88 17.83
C VAL A 107 3.73 -14.39 17.70
N ARG A 108 2.49 -14.82 17.51
CA ARG A 108 2.12 -16.21 17.23
C ARG A 108 1.78 -16.38 15.75
N GLU A 109 2.43 -17.35 15.11
CA GLU A 109 2.10 -17.71 13.73
C GLU A 109 0.79 -18.51 13.67
N VAL A 110 -0.22 -17.89 13.06
CA VAL A 110 -1.53 -18.50 12.83
C VAL A 110 -1.46 -19.63 11.79
N LYS A 111 -0.48 -19.57 10.87
CA LYS A 111 -0.31 -20.52 9.75
C LYS A 111 -0.10 -21.98 10.18
N LEU A 112 0.21 -22.22 11.44
CA LEU A 112 0.48 -23.55 11.98
C LEU A 112 -0.80 -24.31 12.40
N GLN A 113 -1.99 -23.69 12.42
CA GLN A 113 -3.22 -24.30 12.99
C GLN A 113 -4.54 -23.98 12.23
N ASP A 114 -4.55 -24.05 10.90
CA ASP A 114 -5.73 -23.88 10.00
C ASP A 114 -5.94 -22.44 9.48
N PRO A 115 -5.74 -22.18 8.17
CA PRO A 115 -5.81 -20.84 7.58
C PRO A 115 -7.22 -20.22 7.51
N LEU A 116 -8.29 -20.94 7.86
CA LEU A 116 -9.68 -20.48 7.74
C LEU A 116 -10.24 -19.75 8.98
N ALA A 117 -9.48 -19.66 10.08
CA ALA A 117 -10.02 -19.30 11.41
C ALA A 117 -10.08 -17.80 11.77
N LEU A 118 -9.60 -16.89 10.90
CA LEU A 118 -9.46 -15.45 11.23
C LEU A 118 -10.19 -14.49 10.29
N ILE A 119 -11.09 -14.98 9.45
CA ILE A 119 -11.77 -14.15 8.47
C ILE A 119 -13.01 -13.52 9.10
N SER A 120 -13.00 -12.20 9.28
CA SER A 120 -14.17 -11.45 9.74
C SER A 120 -15.23 -11.38 8.63
N ALA A 121 -16.48 -11.66 8.98
CA ALA A 121 -17.65 -11.24 8.23
C ALA A 121 -18.35 -10.13 9.06
N GLU A 122 -18.78 -9.06 8.40
CA GLU A 122 -19.73 -8.08 8.96
C GLU A 122 -19.39 -7.36 10.29
N GLY A 123 -18.12 -7.22 10.69
CA GLY A 123 -17.77 -6.49 11.92
C GLY A 123 -18.03 -7.25 13.22
N GLU A 124 -18.44 -8.52 13.11
CA GLU A 124 -18.38 -9.49 14.19
C GLU A 124 -17.24 -10.47 13.90
N PHE A 125 -16.33 -10.57 14.85
CA PHE A 125 -15.20 -11.45 14.74
C PHE A 125 -15.64 -12.92 14.74
N ALA A 126 -15.59 -13.58 13.58
CA ALA A 126 -15.56 -15.05 13.52
C ALA A 126 -14.17 -15.55 13.94
N LEU A 127 -13.75 -15.20 15.16
CA LEU A 127 -12.57 -15.77 15.80
C LEU A 127 -12.98 -17.17 16.24
N ALA A 128 -12.64 -18.17 15.42
CA ALA A 128 -12.97 -19.54 15.69
C ALA A 128 -12.51 -19.95 17.10
N ARG A 129 -13.18 -20.96 17.66
CA ARG A 129 -12.80 -21.62 18.93
C ARG A 129 -11.30 -21.95 19.01
N ASP A 130 -10.63 -22.05 17.87
CA ASP A 130 -9.20 -22.34 17.73
C ASP A 130 -8.28 -21.16 18.10
N VAL A 131 -8.74 -19.92 18.09
CA VAL A 131 -7.91 -18.76 18.50
C VAL A 131 -7.71 -18.70 20.02
N GLN A 132 -8.69 -19.18 20.80
CA GLN A 132 -8.55 -19.34 22.26
C GLN A 132 -7.48 -20.39 22.62
N THR A 133 -7.20 -21.35 21.74
CA THR A 133 -6.08 -22.28 21.89
C THR A 133 -4.73 -21.68 21.52
N ILE A 134 -4.67 -20.65 20.67
CA ILE A 134 -3.40 -20.03 20.24
C ILE A 134 -2.84 -19.07 21.31
N CYS A 135 -3.72 -18.32 21.98
CA CYS A 135 -3.34 -17.39 23.05
C CYS A 135 -3.85 -17.90 24.40
N THR A 136 -2.96 -18.44 25.24
CA THR A 136 -3.30 -18.96 26.58
C THR A 136 -4.06 -17.89 27.39
N ASN A 137 -5.21 -18.27 27.95
CA ASN A 137 -6.11 -17.42 28.77
C ASN A 137 -6.99 -16.42 28.01
N GLY A 138 -7.08 -16.46 26.67
CA GLY A 138 -7.93 -15.53 25.90
C GLY A 138 -7.52 -14.06 26.03
N GLN A 139 -6.28 -13.82 26.48
CA GLN A 139 -5.68 -12.50 26.58
C GLN A 139 -4.70 -12.32 25.43
N GLY A 140 -5.01 -11.42 24.51
CA GLY A 140 -4.17 -11.16 23.35
C GLY A 140 -4.71 -10.01 22.52
N ASN A 141 -3.91 -9.60 21.56
CA ASN A 141 -4.31 -8.59 20.57
C ASN A 141 -4.16 -9.18 19.17
N VAL A 142 -4.95 -8.68 18.24
CA VAL A 142 -4.95 -9.10 16.84
C VAL A 142 -4.66 -7.89 15.97
N VAL A 143 -3.65 -8.00 15.12
CA VAL A 143 -3.43 -7.07 14.01
C VAL A 143 -4.09 -7.66 12.77
N THR A 144 -4.97 -6.87 12.18
CA THR A 144 -5.65 -7.22 10.93
C THR A 144 -5.68 -6.01 10.02
N GLY A 145 -6.14 -6.19 8.79
CA GLY A 145 -6.29 -5.09 7.87
C GLY A 145 -6.93 -5.49 6.55
N THR A 146 -7.25 -4.47 5.77
CA THR A 146 -7.74 -4.60 4.41
C THR A 146 -6.91 -3.77 3.46
N TYR A 147 -6.92 -4.15 2.18
CA TYR A 147 -6.40 -3.33 1.09
C TYR A 147 -7.48 -3.09 0.03
N ALA A 148 -7.35 -1.96 -0.67
CA ALA A 148 -8.19 -1.58 -1.80
C ALA A 148 -7.29 -1.15 -2.96
N VAL A 149 -7.57 -1.64 -4.17
CA VAL A 149 -6.80 -1.29 -5.37
C VAL A 149 -7.52 -0.15 -6.10
N GLY A 150 -6.84 0.98 -6.25
CA GLY A 150 -7.27 2.12 -7.07
C GLY A 150 -6.60 2.15 -8.45
N GLU A 151 -6.70 3.28 -9.14
CA GLU A 151 -6.16 3.43 -10.50
C GLU A 151 -4.62 3.36 -10.54
N ASN A 152 -3.97 4.07 -9.62
CA ASN A 152 -2.51 4.16 -9.54
C ASN A 152 -1.96 3.86 -8.14
N MET A 153 -2.82 3.56 -7.16
CA MET A 153 -2.39 3.31 -5.78
C MET A 153 -3.13 2.11 -5.20
N VAL A 154 -2.49 1.43 -4.25
CA VAL A 154 -3.14 0.51 -3.32
C VAL A 154 -3.27 1.22 -1.98
N PHE A 155 -4.45 1.21 -1.40
CA PHE A 155 -4.72 1.76 -0.07
C PHE A 155 -4.76 0.62 0.93
N ILE A 156 -4.03 0.74 2.03
CA ILE A 156 -3.91 -0.28 3.07
C ILE A 156 -4.43 0.34 4.36
N THR A 157 -5.33 -0.38 5.03
CA THR A 157 -5.83 -0.02 6.37
C THR A 157 -5.49 -1.14 7.32
N LEU A 158 -4.77 -0.83 8.39
CA LEU A 158 -4.42 -1.75 9.46
C LEU A 158 -5.11 -1.35 10.76
N LYS A 159 -5.47 -2.35 11.57
CA LYS A 159 -6.08 -2.19 12.88
C LYS A 159 -5.46 -3.16 13.86
N LEU A 160 -5.19 -2.66 15.07
CA LEU A 160 -4.84 -3.45 16.23
C LEU A 160 -6.06 -3.53 17.14
N LEU A 161 -6.49 -4.74 17.44
CA LEU A 161 -7.75 -5.04 18.08
C LEU A 161 -7.50 -5.82 19.37
N SER A 162 -8.24 -5.51 20.42
CA SER A 162 -8.29 -6.31 21.64
C SER A 162 -9.08 -7.59 21.36
N PHE A 163 -8.51 -8.75 21.62
CA PHE A 163 -9.19 -10.03 21.43
C PHE A 163 -10.38 -10.20 22.40
N ARG A 164 -10.33 -9.55 23.57
CA ARG A 164 -11.32 -9.73 24.64
C ARG A 164 -12.69 -9.16 24.29
N ASP A 165 -12.71 -7.99 23.68
CA ASP A 165 -13.89 -7.15 23.51
C ASP A 165 -13.98 -6.52 22.11
N SER A 166 -13.14 -6.97 21.17
CA SER A 166 -13.16 -6.53 19.77
C SER A 166 -12.89 -5.02 19.60
N GLN A 167 -12.39 -4.35 20.64
CA GLN A 167 -12.12 -2.93 20.61
C GLN A 167 -10.92 -2.61 19.71
N VAL A 168 -11.06 -1.59 18.86
CA VAL A 168 -9.94 -1.03 18.11
C VAL A 168 -9.03 -0.25 19.07
N LEU A 169 -7.83 -0.78 19.32
CA LEU A 169 -6.83 -0.17 20.19
C LEU A 169 -5.96 0.84 19.44
N ALA A 170 -5.67 0.57 18.17
CA ALA A 170 -4.95 1.47 17.27
C ALA A 170 -5.32 1.18 15.82
N ALA A 171 -5.11 2.16 14.94
CA ALA A 171 -5.29 2.00 13.51
C ALA A 171 -4.28 2.86 12.75
N HIS A 172 -3.86 2.39 11.58
CA HIS A 172 -2.97 3.11 10.70
C HIS A 172 -3.35 2.83 9.24
N ALA A 173 -3.30 3.85 8.39
CA ALA A 173 -3.58 3.70 6.97
C ALA A 173 -2.50 4.39 6.14
N TYR A 174 -2.13 3.76 5.04
CA TYR A 174 -1.12 4.25 4.11
C TYR A 174 -1.42 3.78 2.69
N SER A 175 -0.69 4.32 1.72
CA SER A 175 -0.87 3.99 0.31
C SER A 175 0.45 3.60 -0.35
N LEU A 176 0.39 2.61 -1.24
CA LEU A 176 1.52 2.16 -2.05
C LEU A 176 1.27 2.51 -3.52
N PRO A 177 2.26 3.04 -4.26
CA PRO A 177 2.15 3.21 -5.70
C PRO A 177 2.03 1.85 -6.40
N LEU A 178 1.19 1.76 -7.43
CA LEU A 178 1.12 0.63 -8.36
C LEU A 178 2.35 0.59 -9.29
N GLY A 179 3.53 0.35 -8.72
CA GLY A 179 4.71 -0.02 -9.48
C GLY A 179 4.67 -1.47 -9.95
N GLU A 180 5.68 -1.88 -10.72
CA GLU A 180 5.71 -3.23 -11.32
C GLU A 180 5.61 -4.34 -10.29
N ASN A 181 6.36 -4.26 -9.19
CA ASN A 181 6.35 -5.29 -8.17
C ASN A 181 5.01 -5.32 -7.43
N THR A 182 4.48 -4.14 -7.09
CA THR A 182 3.18 -4.01 -6.43
C THR A 182 2.07 -4.62 -7.30
N MET A 183 2.05 -4.30 -8.60
CA MET A 183 1.10 -4.88 -9.55
C MET A 183 1.25 -6.40 -9.68
N ARG A 184 2.49 -6.93 -9.70
CA ARG A 184 2.69 -8.38 -9.76
C ARG A 184 2.23 -9.08 -8.48
N LEU A 185 2.45 -8.48 -7.32
CA LEU A 185 2.04 -9.02 -6.03
C LEU A 185 0.52 -8.97 -5.81
N LEU A 186 -0.20 -8.11 -6.52
CA LEU A 186 -1.68 -8.08 -6.51
C LEU A 186 -2.31 -9.19 -7.35
N LYS A 187 -1.56 -9.82 -8.25
CA LYS A 187 -2.09 -10.93 -9.05
C LYS A 187 -1.99 -12.21 -8.22
N GLU A 188 -3.05 -13.02 -8.24
CA GLU A 188 -2.92 -14.38 -7.74
C GLU A 188 -1.93 -15.16 -8.61
N PRO A 189 -1.10 -16.04 -8.01
CA PRO A 189 -0.22 -16.90 -8.78
C PRO A 189 -1.06 -17.80 -9.71
N SER A 190 -0.99 -17.57 -11.01
CA SER A 190 -1.59 -18.45 -12.01
C SER A 190 -0.66 -19.64 -12.24
N TRP A 191 -0.71 -20.63 -11.35
CA TRP A 191 -0.07 -21.93 -11.58
C TRP A 191 -1.16 -23.01 -11.64
N TRP A 192 -1.79 -23.08 -12.81
CA TRP A 192 -2.56 -24.20 -13.34
C TRP A 192 -2.51 -24.14 -14.87
#